data_AF-A0A7V6TLY6-F1
#
_entry.id   AF-A0A7V6TLY6-F1
#
_cell.length_a   1.000
_cell.length_b   1.000
_cell.length_c   1.000
_cell.angle_alpha   90.00
_cell.angle_beta   90.00
_cell.angle_gamma   90.00
#
_symmetry.space_group_name_H-M   'P 1'
#
loop_
_entity.id
_entity.type
_entity.pdbx_description
1 polymer ?
#
loop_
_entity_poly.entity_id
_entity_poly.type
_entity_poly.pdbx_seq_one_letter_code
_entity_poly.pdbx_strand_id
1 'polypeptide(L)'
;MFKFISKKLKKNNKGFTLAELIAVLAILGIIGAIAVPRFTATRKNAALKAHEANKRTLENAAKLYYTETGNANIETEDTIIWKGEKGDPNDPNDSNNPKYAWTVYFDEWPQIPDGLTEKDLGIGEDENKIVTNKNYTYIVTIELDGEVKVTIEEKNQQQNK
;
A
#
# COMPACT_ATOMS: atom_id res chain seq x y z
N MET A 1 -56.99 -4.63 37.86
CA MET A 1 -57.11 -5.51 36.68
C MET A 1 -55.72 -5.87 36.10
N PHE A 2 -54.76 -6.37 36.90
CA PHE A 2 -53.44 -6.81 36.38
C PHE A 2 -52.78 -7.84 37.32
N LYS A 3 -53.47 -8.94 37.64
CA LYS A 3 -52.97 -10.01 38.54
C LYS A 3 -52.82 -11.36 37.82
N PHE A 4 -52.36 -11.34 36.57
CA PHE A 4 -52.22 -12.54 35.74
C PHE A 4 -50.82 -12.81 35.18
N ILE A 5 -49.85 -11.89 35.32
CA ILE A 5 -48.53 -12.05 34.66
C ILE A 5 -47.52 -12.87 35.48
N SER A 6 -47.77 -13.15 36.77
CA SER A 6 -46.73 -13.71 37.66
C SER A 6 -46.73 -15.24 37.86
N LYS A 7 -47.49 -16.03 37.09
CA LYS A 7 -47.65 -17.47 37.39
C LYS A 7 -47.29 -18.38 36.21
N LYS A 8 -45.99 -18.54 35.98
CA LYS A 8 -45.26 -19.66 35.31
C LYS A 8 -44.18 -19.16 34.34
N LEU A 9 -43.13 -18.56 34.88
CA LEU A 9 -41.80 -18.71 34.27
C LEU A 9 -41.04 -19.70 35.15
N LYS A 10 -41.34 -21.01 35.00
CA LYS A 10 -40.41 -22.04 35.46
C LYS A 10 -39.19 -21.93 34.55
N LYS A 11 -38.26 -21.09 34.99
CA LYS A 11 -37.08 -20.66 34.27
C LYS A 11 -36.12 -21.86 34.18
N ASN A 12 -36.22 -22.64 33.11
CA ASN A 12 -35.21 -23.63 32.73
C ASN A 12 -33.96 -22.88 32.23
N ASN A 13 -33.27 -22.19 33.14
CA ASN A 13 -31.97 -21.60 32.89
C ASN A 13 -30.92 -22.72 32.89
N LYS A 14 -30.88 -23.55 31.86
CA LYS A 14 -29.68 -24.31 31.56
C LYS A 14 -28.70 -23.31 30.95
N GLY A 15 -27.86 -22.70 31.80
CA GLY A 15 -26.75 -21.87 31.34
C GLY A 15 -25.74 -22.74 30.58
N PHE A 16 -24.96 -22.10 29.72
CA PHE A 16 -23.84 -22.75 29.02
C PHE A 16 -22.89 -23.37 30.05
N THR A 17 -22.47 -24.61 29.84
CA THR A 17 -21.50 -25.24 30.74
C THR A 17 -20.09 -24.74 30.42
N LEU A 18 -19.24 -24.69 31.44
CA LEU A 18 -17.84 -24.29 31.28
C LEU A 18 -17.08 -25.28 30.37
N ALA A 19 -17.49 -26.55 30.39
CA ALA A 19 -16.95 -27.60 29.52
C ALA A 19 -17.25 -27.36 28.04
N GLU A 20 -18.46 -26.93 27.69
CA GLU A 20 -18.82 -26.58 26.31
C GLU A 20 -18.00 -25.40 25.79
N LEU A 21 -17.76 -24.38 26.62
CA LEU A 21 -16.91 -23.25 26.23
C LEU A 21 -15.45 -23.68 26.01
N ILE A 22 -14.91 -24.54 26.87
CA ILE A 22 -13.54 -25.07 26.73
C ILE A 22 -13.40 -25.89 25.46
N ALA A 23 -14.36 -26.75 25.13
CA ALA A 23 -14.32 -27.56 23.92
C ALA A 23 -14.30 -26.69 22.64
N VAL A 24 -15.08 -25.60 22.62
CA VAL A 24 -15.10 -24.64 21.50
C VAL A 24 -13.77 -23.91 21.38
N LEU A 25 -13.21 -23.40 22.49
CA LEU A 25 -11.92 -22.73 22.49
C LEU A 25 -10.78 -23.67 22.06
N ALA A 26 -10.85 -24.95 22.42
CA ALA A 26 -9.88 -25.95 21.97
C ALA A 26 -9.89 -26.10 20.43
N ILE A 27 -11.07 -26.21 19.82
CA ILE A 27 -11.19 -26.31 18.35
C ILE A 27 -10.75 -25.00 17.68
N LEU A 28 -11.16 -23.84 18.20
CA LEU A 28 -10.73 -22.53 17.68
C LEU A 28 -9.21 -22.34 17.81
N GLY A 29 -8.59 -22.82 18.89
CA GLY A 29 -7.15 -22.80 19.08
C GLY A 29 -6.41 -23.64 18.04
N ILE A 30 -6.89 -24.85 17.74
CA ILE A 30 -6.29 -25.73 16.72
C ILE A 30 -6.38 -25.07 15.33
N ILE A 31 -7.55 -24.53 14.96
CA ILE A 31 -7.73 -23.84 13.68
C ILE A 31 -6.84 -22.60 13.61
N GLY A 32 -6.81 -21.79 14.68
CA GLY A 32 -6.02 -20.58 14.77
C GLY A 32 -4.51 -20.84 14.59
N ALA A 33 -4.00 -21.91 15.19
CA ALA A 33 -2.59 -22.30 15.09
C ALA A 33 -2.14 -22.55 13.63
N ILE A 34 -3.01 -23.12 12.80
CA ILE A 34 -2.72 -23.38 11.38
C ILE A 34 -3.03 -22.15 10.51
N ALA A 35 -4.12 -21.45 10.81
CA ALA A 35 -4.62 -20.34 9.99
C ALA A 35 -3.70 -19.11 10.03
N VAL A 36 -3.20 -18.73 11.23
CA VAL A 36 -2.39 -17.51 11.41
C VAL A 36 -1.11 -17.50 10.57
N PRO A 37 -0.20 -18.49 10.64
CA PRO A 37 1.03 -18.46 9.85
C PRO A 37 0.77 -18.45 8.34
N ARG A 38 -0.22 -19.24 7.88
CA ARG A 38 -0.61 -19.28 6.46
C ARG A 38 -1.16 -17.93 5.99
N PHE A 39 -1.96 -17.28 6.82
CA PHE A 39 -2.53 -15.97 6.52
C PHE A 39 -1.46 -14.89 6.41
N THR A 40 -0.50 -14.86 7.34
CA THR A 40 0.63 -13.91 7.31
C THR A 40 1.46 -14.08 6.03
N ALA A 41 1.81 -15.31 5.65
CA ALA A 41 2.55 -15.57 4.42
C ALA A 41 1.77 -15.17 3.15
N THR A 42 0.46 -15.47 3.11
CA THR A 42 -0.40 -15.11 1.96
C THR A 42 -0.52 -13.59 1.83
N ARG A 43 -0.66 -12.87 2.94
CA ARG A 43 -0.68 -11.40 2.96
C ARG A 43 0.61 -10.80 2.43
N LYS A 44 1.76 -11.28 2.91
CA LYS A 44 3.08 -10.81 2.42
C LYS A 44 3.24 -11.04 0.92
N ASN A 45 2.87 -12.22 0.42
CA ASN A 45 2.92 -12.53 -1.01
C ASN A 45 1.96 -11.66 -1.84
N ALA A 46 0.78 -11.33 -1.32
CA ALA A 46 -0.14 -10.41 -1.98
C ALA A 46 0.42 -8.98 -2.05
N ALA A 47 1.06 -8.53 -0.97
CA ALA A 47 1.74 -7.24 -0.92
C ALA A 47 2.90 -7.16 -1.92
N LEU A 48 3.74 -8.21 -2.02
CA LEU A 48 4.81 -8.29 -3.03
C LEU A 48 4.28 -8.19 -4.46
N LYS A 49 3.22 -8.95 -4.78
CA LYS A 49 2.60 -8.90 -6.11
C LYS A 49 1.99 -7.53 -6.42
N ALA A 50 1.37 -6.90 -5.43
CA ALA A 50 0.83 -5.55 -5.58
C ALA A 50 1.96 -4.52 -5.81
N HIS A 51 3.10 -4.66 -5.13
CA HIS A 51 4.27 -3.83 -5.35
C HIS A 51 4.80 -3.97 -6.79
N GLU A 52 4.99 -5.20 -7.28
CA GLU A 52 5.41 -5.47 -8.66
C GLU A 52 4.43 -4.90 -9.69
N ALA A 53 3.13 -5.05 -9.45
CA ALA A 53 2.09 -4.51 -10.32
C ALA A 53 2.13 -2.96 -10.34
N ASN A 54 2.25 -2.32 -9.18
CA ASN A 54 2.37 -0.87 -9.07
C ASN A 54 3.62 -0.37 -9.80
N LYS A 55 4.77 -1.03 -9.61
CA LYS A 55 6.03 -0.72 -10.30
C LYS A 55 5.86 -0.78 -11.82
N ARG A 56 5.29 -1.87 -12.34
CA ARG A 56 5.04 -2.03 -13.78
C ARG A 56 4.09 -0.98 -14.33
N THR A 57 3.11 -0.57 -13.54
CA THR A 57 2.13 0.45 -13.96
C THR A 57 2.81 1.81 -14.08
N LEU A 58 3.64 2.18 -13.09
CA LEU A 58 4.48 3.38 -13.14
C LEU A 58 5.45 3.35 -14.32
N GLU A 59 6.14 2.24 -14.56
CA GLU A 59 7.06 2.07 -15.70
C GLU A 59 6.34 2.28 -17.03
N ASN A 60 5.14 1.70 -17.20
CA ASN A 60 4.38 1.82 -18.44
C ASN A 60 3.92 3.27 -18.69
N ALA A 61 3.45 3.97 -17.66
CA ALA A 61 3.03 5.36 -17.79
C ALA A 61 4.19 6.28 -18.14
N ALA A 62 5.35 6.09 -17.50
CA ALA A 62 6.56 6.85 -17.82
C ALA A 62 7.08 6.57 -19.24
N LYS A 63 7.03 5.32 -19.71
CA LYS A 63 7.36 4.99 -21.09
C LYS A 63 6.39 5.62 -22.09
N LEU A 64 5.11 5.65 -21.77
CA LEU A 64 4.09 6.30 -22.59
C LEU A 64 4.36 7.80 -22.69
N TYR A 65 4.60 8.45 -21.55
CA TYR A 65 5.00 9.86 -21.50
C TYR A 65 6.21 10.16 -22.37
N TYR A 66 7.29 9.39 -22.21
CA TYR A 66 8.50 9.54 -23.03
C TYR A 66 8.21 9.39 -24.54
N THR A 67 7.32 8.47 -24.91
CA THR A 67 6.92 8.26 -26.30
C THR A 67 6.07 9.42 -26.86
N GLU A 68 5.19 10.00 -26.03
CA GLU A 68 4.30 11.10 -26.41
C GLU A 68 5.03 12.44 -26.52
N THR A 69 5.92 12.75 -25.58
CA THR A 69 6.65 14.03 -25.57
C THR A 69 7.90 13.99 -26.43
N GLY A 70 8.46 12.81 -26.68
CA GLY A 70 9.81 12.67 -27.24
C GLY A 70 10.85 13.41 -26.39
N ASN A 71 12.05 13.63 -26.97
CA ASN A 71 13.13 14.38 -26.31
C ASN A 71 12.85 15.89 -26.17
N ALA A 72 11.69 16.38 -26.65
CA ALA A 72 11.40 17.82 -26.73
C ALA A 72 11.30 18.50 -25.36
N ASN A 73 11.04 17.75 -24.29
CA ASN A 73 11.00 18.25 -22.91
C ASN A 73 12.28 17.92 -22.11
N ILE A 74 13.26 17.22 -22.71
CA ILE A 74 14.53 16.82 -22.10
C ILE A 74 15.68 17.73 -22.58
N GLU A 75 15.35 18.89 -23.16
CA GLU A 75 16.36 19.86 -23.61
C GLU A 75 16.92 20.71 -22.44
N THR A 76 16.30 20.63 -21.25
CA THR A 76 16.69 21.43 -20.07
C THR A 76 17.20 20.64 -18.87
N GLU A 77 16.96 19.32 -18.79
CA GLU A 77 17.45 18.46 -17.70
C GLU A 77 17.80 17.07 -18.25
N ASP A 78 18.97 16.52 -17.91
CA ASP A 78 19.43 15.19 -18.38
C ASP A 78 18.57 14.02 -17.89
N THR A 79 17.61 14.26 -16.99
CA THR A 79 16.78 13.23 -16.35
C THR A 79 15.49 13.83 -15.80
N ILE A 80 14.37 13.17 -16.05
CA ILE A 80 13.06 13.56 -15.51
C ILE A 80 12.73 12.71 -14.28
N ILE A 81 12.27 13.34 -13.19
CA ILE A 81 11.92 12.66 -11.93
C ILE A 81 10.47 12.94 -11.56
N TRP A 82 9.66 11.89 -11.46
CA TRP A 82 8.29 11.94 -10.92
C TRP A 82 8.28 11.52 -9.45
N LYS A 83 7.62 12.33 -8.63
CA LYS A 83 7.33 12.03 -7.22
C LYS A 83 5.83 12.15 -6.97
N GLY A 84 5.30 11.31 -6.08
CA GLY A 84 3.86 11.27 -5.73
C GLY A 84 3.34 12.46 -4.93
N GLU A 85 4.14 13.52 -4.76
CA GLU A 85 3.67 14.77 -4.19
C GLU A 85 2.85 15.49 -5.26
N LYS A 86 1.57 15.79 -4.98
CA LYS A 86 0.76 16.64 -5.85
C LYS A 86 1.30 18.07 -5.74
N GLY A 87 1.75 18.65 -6.85
CA GLY A 87 1.99 20.08 -6.97
C GLY A 87 0.69 20.85 -7.06
N ASP A 88 0.77 22.18 -7.05
CA ASP A 88 -0.36 23.03 -7.42
C ASP A 88 -0.51 22.99 -8.95
N PRO A 89 -1.60 22.43 -9.50
CA PRO A 89 -1.81 22.38 -10.94
C PRO A 89 -2.07 23.75 -11.60
N ASN A 90 -2.08 24.85 -10.82
CA ASN A 90 -2.37 26.21 -11.31
C ASN A 90 -1.18 27.19 -11.15
N ASP A 91 0.03 26.73 -10.84
CA ASP A 91 1.22 27.59 -10.88
C ASP A 91 1.59 27.91 -12.35
N PRO A 92 1.63 29.18 -12.79
CA PRO A 92 1.96 29.54 -14.17
C PRO A 92 3.42 29.27 -14.59
N ASN A 93 4.29 28.77 -13.70
CA ASN A 93 5.58 28.16 -14.08
C ASN A 93 5.48 26.64 -14.32
N ASP A 94 4.27 26.07 -14.28
CA ASP A 94 4.00 24.64 -14.37
C ASP A 94 3.01 24.33 -15.50
N SER A 95 3.46 24.53 -16.74
CA SER A 95 2.70 24.08 -17.93
C SER A 95 3.43 23.01 -18.74
N ASN A 96 4.68 22.73 -18.37
CA ASN A 96 5.53 21.66 -18.90
C ASN A 96 6.41 21.10 -17.78
N ASN A 97 6.05 21.25 -16.50
CA ASN A 97 6.91 20.75 -15.43
C ASN A 97 6.88 19.22 -15.47
N PRO A 98 7.98 18.57 -15.86
CA PRO A 98 8.01 17.12 -15.95
C PRO A 98 7.72 16.49 -14.58
N LYS A 99 7.86 17.24 -13.47
CA LYS A 99 7.58 16.83 -12.10
C LYS A 99 6.13 16.39 -11.83
N TYR A 100 5.12 16.92 -12.54
CA TYR A 100 3.69 16.58 -12.33
C TYR A 100 3.01 15.96 -13.55
N ALA A 101 3.76 15.67 -14.61
CA ALA A 101 3.25 15.03 -15.82
C ALA A 101 2.55 13.68 -15.55
N TRP A 102 2.90 13.01 -14.45
CA TRP A 102 2.24 11.77 -14.02
C TRP A 102 0.74 11.93 -13.78
N THR A 103 0.25 13.13 -13.43
CA THR A 103 -1.18 13.39 -13.13
C THR A 103 -2.09 13.22 -14.34
N VAL A 104 -1.54 13.23 -15.56
CA VAL A 104 -2.26 12.92 -16.80
C VAL A 104 -2.51 11.41 -16.94
N TYR A 105 -1.62 10.59 -16.38
CA TYR A 105 -1.67 9.13 -16.48
C TYR A 105 -2.28 8.44 -15.26
N PHE A 106 -2.35 9.16 -14.12
CA PHE A 106 -2.84 8.61 -12.86
C PHE A 106 -3.71 9.62 -12.09
N ASP A 107 -4.88 9.16 -11.63
CA ASP A 107 -5.73 9.91 -10.69
C ASP A 107 -5.10 10.02 -9.29
N GLU A 108 -4.42 8.94 -8.88
CA GLU A 108 -3.74 8.82 -7.59
C GLU A 108 -2.39 8.13 -7.74
N TRP A 109 -1.40 8.64 -7.02
CA TRP A 109 -0.07 8.03 -7.02
C TRP A 109 -0.12 6.66 -6.32
N PRO A 110 0.39 5.59 -6.96
CA PRO A 110 0.44 4.27 -6.34
C PRO A 110 1.18 4.29 -5.00
N GLN A 111 0.67 3.53 -4.03
CA GLN A 111 1.29 3.42 -2.71
C GLN A 111 2.03 2.10 -2.56
N ILE A 112 3.06 2.10 -1.70
CA ILE A 112 3.78 0.89 -1.33
C ILE A 112 2.85 0.05 -0.44
N PRO A 113 2.56 -1.22 -0.80
CA PRO A 113 1.75 -2.10 0.04
C PRO A 113 2.37 -2.34 1.41
N ASP A 114 1.54 -2.38 2.44
CA ASP A 114 1.99 -2.60 3.81
C ASP A 114 2.48 -4.04 4.04
N GLY A 115 3.35 -4.21 5.04
CA GLY A 115 3.84 -5.51 5.49
C GLY A 115 5.02 -6.05 4.68
N LEU A 116 5.68 -5.19 3.90
CA LEU A 116 6.93 -5.46 3.20
C LEU A 116 8.11 -4.85 3.96
N THR A 117 9.27 -5.47 3.83
CA THR A 117 10.52 -4.99 4.45
C THR A 117 11.46 -4.39 3.41
N GLU A 118 12.55 -3.75 3.86
CA GLU A 118 13.56 -3.21 2.94
C GLU A 118 14.17 -4.29 2.04
N LYS A 119 14.43 -5.48 2.62
CA LYS A 119 14.91 -6.63 1.84
C LYS A 119 13.91 -7.08 0.79
N ASP A 120 12.62 -7.13 1.13
CA ASP A 120 11.57 -7.54 0.21
C ASP A 120 11.45 -6.61 -1.01
N LEU A 121 11.76 -5.33 -0.81
CA LEU A 121 11.69 -4.27 -1.81
C LEU A 121 13.02 -4.00 -2.51
N GLY A 122 14.10 -4.70 -2.13
CA GLY A 122 15.43 -4.52 -2.70
C GLY A 122 16.06 -3.14 -2.43
N ILE A 123 15.61 -2.45 -1.38
CA ILE A 123 16.13 -1.12 -1.00
C ILE A 123 17.11 -1.15 0.17
N GLY A 124 17.28 -2.31 0.80
CA GLY A 124 18.21 -2.53 1.90
C GLY A 124 18.34 -4.02 2.23
N GLU A 125 19.20 -4.35 3.18
CA GLU A 125 19.43 -5.74 3.61
C GLU A 125 18.63 -6.12 4.87
N ASP A 126 17.97 -5.16 5.52
CA ASP A 126 17.26 -5.38 6.78
C ASP A 126 15.93 -6.12 6.56
N GLU A 127 15.83 -7.32 7.15
CA GLU A 127 14.63 -8.17 7.11
C GLU A 127 13.53 -7.74 8.08
N ASN A 128 13.84 -6.86 9.04
CA ASN A 128 12.93 -6.43 10.10
C ASN A 128 12.47 -4.98 9.93
N LYS A 129 13.16 -4.18 9.12
CA LYS A 129 12.75 -2.79 8.84
C LYS A 129 11.56 -2.78 7.88
N ILE A 130 10.37 -2.52 8.45
CA ILE A 130 9.11 -2.45 7.70
C ILE A 130 9.03 -1.14 6.92
N VAL A 131 8.71 -1.26 5.64
CA VAL A 131 8.48 -0.16 4.72
C VAL A 131 6.98 0.13 4.68
N THR A 132 6.61 1.40 4.87
CA THR A 132 5.21 1.83 4.89
C THR A 132 5.04 3.09 4.04
N ASN A 133 3.82 3.32 3.54
CA ASN A 133 3.48 4.52 2.76
C ASN A 133 3.68 5.85 3.51
N LYS A 134 3.80 5.80 4.86
CA LYS A 134 4.05 6.96 5.71
C LYS A 134 5.49 7.44 5.57
N ASN A 135 6.42 6.49 5.46
CA ASN A 135 7.84 6.75 5.48
C ASN A 135 8.48 6.60 4.11
N TYR A 136 7.84 5.96 3.13
CA TYR A 136 8.42 5.71 1.82
C TYR A 136 7.44 6.02 0.69
N THR A 137 7.98 6.36 -0.47
CA THR A 137 7.23 6.57 -1.72
C THR A 137 8.00 6.03 -2.92
N TYR A 138 7.26 5.67 -3.98
CA TYR A 138 7.88 5.45 -5.28
C TYR A 138 8.40 6.76 -5.87
N ILE A 139 9.48 6.64 -6.62
CA ILE A 139 10.03 7.66 -7.52
C ILE A 139 10.21 7.00 -8.87
N VAL A 140 9.83 7.73 -9.92
CA VAL A 140 10.07 7.29 -11.30
C VAL A 140 11.08 8.22 -11.92
N THR A 141 12.16 7.64 -12.42
CA THR A 141 13.23 8.35 -13.12
C THR A 141 13.18 7.95 -14.59
N ILE A 142 13.14 8.93 -15.48
CA ILE A 142 13.15 8.75 -16.93
C ILE A 142 14.45 9.37 -17.44
N GLU A 143 15.32 8.53 -17.99
CA GLU A 143 16.62 8.93 -18.54
C GLU A 143 16.48 9.37 -20.01
N LEU A 144 17.50 10.09 -20.51
CA LEU A 144 17.58 10.62 -21.87
C LEU A 144 17.49 9.56 -22.98
N ASP A 145 17.86 8.31 -22.69
CA ASP A 145 17.80 7.19 -23.62
C ASP A 145 16.43 6.48 -23.61
N GLY A 146 15.49 6.97 -22.79
CA GLY A 146 14.17 6.38 -22.59
C GLY A 146 14.15 5.22 -21.58
N GLU A 147 15.26 4.95 -20.88
CA GLU A 147 15.27 4.01 -19.77
C GLU A 147 14.43 4.57 -18.61
N VAL A 148 13.52 3.75 -18.10
CA VAL A 148 12.66 4.11 -16.96
C VAL A 148 13.05 3.27 -15.76
N LYS A 149 13.39 3.93 -14.66
CA LYS A 149 13.74 3.30 -13.38
C LYS A 149 12.73 3.71 -12.33
N VAL A 150 12.08 2.72 -11.71
CA VAL A 150 11.21 2.94 -10.56
C VAL A 150 11.94 2.51 -9.31
N THR A 151 12.21 3.47 -8.42
CA THR A 151 12.90 3.28 -7.14
C THR A 151 11.98 3.67 -5.99
N ILE A 152 12.41 3.37 -4.77
CA ILE A 152 11.70 3.76 -3.54
C ILE A 152 12.64 4.64 -2.72
N GLU A 153 12.12 5.76 -2.23
CA GLU A 153 12.85 6.71 -1.39
C GLU A 153 12.11 6.90 -0.06
N GLU A 154 12.88 7.18 1.00
CA GLU A 154 12.34 7.56 2.30
C GLU A 154 11.82 9.02 2.25
N LYS A 155 10.56 9.23 2.62
CA LYS A 155 9.95 10.54 2.79
C LYS A 155 10.69 11.26 3.92
N ASN A 156 11.42 12.31 3.59
CA ASN A 156 12.09 13.16 4.57
C ASN A 156 11.05 13.74 5.55
N GLN A 157 11.17 13.40 6.84
CA GLN A 157 10.28 13.83 7.92
C GLN A 157 10.41 15.34 8.28
N GLN A 158 10.95 16.18 7.39
CA GLN A 158 11.18 17.61 7.63
C GLN A 158 10.24 18.52 6.84
N GLN A 159 8.96 18.19 6.73
CA GLN A 159 7.91 19.17 6.36
C GLN A 159 6.63 18.88 7.13
N ASN A 160 6.71 18.96 8.46
CA ASN A 160 5.54 19.16 9.32
C ASN A 160 6.02 19.83 10.61
N LYS A 161 6.27 21.14 10.51
CA LYS A 161 6.23 22.07 11.62
C LYS A 161 5.36 23.24 11.23
#